data_AF-A0RQM5-F1
#
_entry.id   AF-A0RQM5-F1
#
_cell.length_a   1.000
_cell.length_b   1.000
_cell.length_c   1.000
_cell.angle_alpha   90.00
_cell.angle_beta   90.00
_cell.angle_gamma   90.00
#
_symmetry.space_group_name_H-M   'P 1'
#
loop_
_entity.id
_entity.type
_entity.pdbx_description
1 polymer ?
#
loop_
_entity_poly.entity_id
_entity_poly.type
_entity_poly.pdbx_seq_one_letter_code
_entity_poly.pdbx_strand_id
1 'polypeptide(L)'
;MNIMKVTALIGACFFIAGCAQASAQKQVESKTLSVSQDSKIEKLDKECKSGIQASCKDLGDYFYDKLDFKTAARAYDYTCAKFQYLPACLRLAYMFESGKGMDKNLEIAKDIYIRACHSGDKESCKKAQNIK
;
A
#
# COMPACT_ATOMS: atom_id res chain seq x y z
N MET A 1 32.44 -25.34 -11.02
CA MET A 1 32.90 -24.82 -12.33
C MET A 1 33.32 -26.00 -13.17
N ASN A 2 32.43 -26.47 -14.05
CA ASN A 2 32.76 -27.36 -15.16
C ASN A 2 31.63 -27.27 -16.17
N ILE A 3 31.94 -26.63 -17.29
CA ILE A 3 31.08 -26.40 -18.44
C ILE A 3 31.61 -27.32 -19.54
N MET A 4 30.83 -28.32 -19.94
CA MET A 4 30.94 -29.07 -21.21
C MET A 4 29.85 -30.15 -21.13
N LYS A 5 28.86 -30.25 -22.02
CA LYS A 5 28.94 -30.24 -23.48
C LYS A 5 27.61 -29.79 -24.10
N VAL A 6 27.75 -29.05 -25.19
CA VAL A 6 26.72 -28.73 -26.19
C VAL A 6 26.65 -29.88 -27.21
N THR A 7 25.45 -30.30 -27.62
CA THR A 7 25.04 -30.77 -28.96
C THR A 7 23.54 -31.11 -28.89
N ALA A 8 22.60 -30.37 -29.51
CA ALA A 8 22.16 -30.49 -30.92
C ALA A 8 21.76 -31.95 -31.27
N LEU A 9 20.63 -32.32 -31.87
CA LEU A 9 19.62 -31.63 -32.68
C LEU A 9 18.53 -32.69 -33.04
N ILE A 10 17.31 -32.23 -33.34
CA ILE A 10 16.30 -32.82 -34.26
C ILE A 10 15.51 -34.05 -33.78
N GLY A 11 14.18 -33.89 -33.77
CA GLY A 11 13.23 -34.99 -33.75
C GLY A 11 11.79 -34.52 -33.53
N ALA A 12 11.24 -33.78 -34.49
CA ALA A 12 9.80 -33.52 -34.53
C ALA A 12 9.06 -34.82 -34.89
N CYS A 13 8.34 -35.40 -33.93
CA CYS A 13 7.27 -36.36 -34.20
C CYS A 13 5.96 -35.79 -33.65
N PHE A 14 5.21 -35.17 -34.55
CA PHE A 14 3.75 -35.11 -34.47
C PHE A 14 3.23 -36.55 -34.48
N PHE A 15 2.58 -37.04 -33.42
CA PHE A 15 1.52 -38.06 -33.49
C PHE A 15 0.74 -38.12 -32.16
N ILE A 16 -0.47 -37.55 -32.21
CA ILE A 16 -1.76 -37.99 -31.64
C ILE A 16 -1.95 -38.30 -30.13
N ALA A 17 -2.92 -37.56 -29.58
CA ALA A 17 -3.95 -37.96 -28.62
C ALA A 17 -3.54 -38.68 -27.31
N GLY A 18 -3.65 -37.97 -26.18
CA GLY A 18 -3.72 -38.58 -24.86
C GLY A 18 -3.71 -37.57 -23.71
N CYS A 19 -4.88 -37.28 -23.15
CA CYS A 19 -5.05 -36.43 -21.97
C CYS A 19 -4.54 -37.11 -20.70
N ALA A 20 -3.63 -36.47 -19.97
CA ALA A 20 -3.52 -36.55 -18.50
C ALA A 20 -2.53 -35.50 -17.98
N GLN A 21 -3.02 -34.30 -17.68
CA GLN A 21 -2.30 -33.35 -16.82
C GLN A 21 -2.60 -33.72 -15.37
N ALA A 22 -1.59 -34.22 -14.64
CA ALA A 22 -1.62 -34.27 -13.19
C ALA A 22 -0.48 -33.40 -12.66
N SER A 23 -0.69 -32.09 -12.69
CA SER A 23 0.17 -31.13 -12.00
C SER A 23 -0.20 -31.13 -10.51
N ALA A 24 0.82 -31.38 -9.68
CA ALA A 24 0.73 -31.28 -8.24
C ALA A 24 0.33 -29.86 -7.82
N GLN A 25 -0.86 -29.70 -7.23
CA GLN A 25 -1.24 -28.48 -6.54
C GLN A 25 -1.11 -28.68 -5.03
N LYS A 26 -0.07 -28.06 -4.49
CA LYS A 26 0.17 -27.85 -3.06
C LYS A 26 -0.81 -26.79 -2.58
N GLN A 27 -1.89 -27.22 -1.93
CA GLN A 27 -2.86 -26.33 -1.29
C GLN A 27 -2.26 -25.78 0.01
N VAL A 28 -1.83 -24.51 -0.01
CA VAL A 28 -1.66 -23.67 1.17
C VAL A 28 -2.61 -22.50 0.99
N GLU A 29 -3.64 -22.42 1.85
CA GLU A 29 -4.48 -21.26 2.17
C GLU A 29 -5.74 -21.83 2.83
N SER A 30 -6.43 -21.23 3.78
CA SER A 30 -6.24 -20.06 4.61
C SER A 30 -7.39 -20.17 5.61
N LYS A 31 -7.08 -19.99 6.89
CA LYS A 31 -8.02 -20.08 8.01
C LYS A 31 -9.18 -19.09 7.82
N THR A 32 -10.37 -19.63 7.58
CA THR A 32 -11.65 -18.93 7.43
C THR A 32 -11.94 -18.01 8.62
N LEU A 33 -11.77 -16.69 8.47
CA LEU A 33 -12.24 -15.68 9.45
C LEU A 33 -12.42 -14.22 8.92
N SER A 34 -12.34 -13.92 7.61
CA SER A 34 -12.31 -12.51 7.09
C SER A 34 -13.26 -12.14 5.94
N VAL A 35 -14.17 -13.03 5.53
CA VAL A 35 -14.91 -12.94 4.24
C VAL A 35 -15.70 -11.63 3.99
N SER A 36 -16.04 -10.83 5.01
CA SER A 36 -16.74 -9.54 4.84
C SER A 36 -15.84 -8.30 4.83
N GLN A 37 -14.60 -8.41 5.32
CA GLN A 37 -13.66 -7.28 5.41
C GLN A 37 -12.81 -7.17 4.15
N ASP A 38 -12.51 -8.31 3.53
CA ASP A 38 -11.71 -8.39 2.30
C ASP A 38 -12.40 -7.68 1.13
N SER A 39 -13.74 -7.77 1.03
CA SER A 39 -14.51 -7.14 -0.06
C SER A 39 -14.51 -5.61 -0.01
N LYS A 40 -14.53 -5.00 1.19
CA LYS A 40 -14.44 -3.54 1.34
C LYS A 40 -13.06 -3.03 0.95
N ILE A 41 -12.00 -3.71 1.42
CA ILE A 41 -10.62 -3.34 1.11
C ILE A 41 -10.37 -3.50 -0.39
N GLU A 42 -10.83 -4.60 -0.99
CA GLU A 42 -10.72 -4.84 -2.43
C GLU A 42 -11.40 -3.74 -3.25
N LYS A 43 -12.62 -3.34 -2.87
CA LYS A 43 -13.32 -2.23 -3.51
C LYS A 43 -12.52 -0.92 -3.40
N LEU A 44 -12.08 -0.57 -2.19
CA LEU A 44 -11.31 0.65 -1.96
C LEU A 44 -9.97 0.65 -2.71
N ASP A 45 -9.30 -0.51 -2.79
CA ASP A 45 -8.06 -0.70 -3.54
C ASP A 45 -8.26 -0.52 -5.03
N LYS A 46 -9.33 -1.10 -5.59
CA LYS A 46 -9.68 -0.91 -7.01
C LYS A 46 -9.98 0.55 -7.33
N GLU A 47 -10.75 1.22 -6.50
CA GLU A 47 -11.07 2.65 -6.65
C GLU A 47 -9.82 3.52 -6.52
N CYS A 48 -8.96 3.23 -5.54
CA CYS A 48 -7.69 3.90 -5.35
C CYS A 48 -6.78 3.76 -6.57
N LYS A 49 -6.64 2.55 -7.11
CA LYS A 49 -5.89 2.27 -8.34
C LYS A 49 -6.48 3.00 -9.56
N SER A 50 -7.78 3.25 -9.54
CA SER A 50 -8.50 4.02 -10.57
C SER A 50 -8.38 5.54 -10.39
N GLY A 51 -7.68 6.01 -9.35
CA GLY A 51 -7.40 7.43 -9.11
C GLY A 51 -8.34 8.12 -8.13
N ILE A 52 -9.25 7.39 -7.47
CA ILE A 52 -10.11 7.95 -6.43
C ILE A 52 -9.29 8.11 -5.15
N GLN A 53 -8.68 9.28 -4.99
CA GLN A 53 -7.81 9.63 -3.86
C GLN A 53 -8.49 9.46 -2.48
N ALA A 54 -9.81 9.70 -2.40
CA ALA A 54 -10.57 9.48 -1.18
C ALA A 54 -10.56 8.01 -0.75
N SER A 55 -10.74 7.08 -1.70
CA SER A 55 -10.67 5.64 -1.44
C SER A 55 -9.27 5.20 -1.02
N CYS A 56 -8.21 5.80 -1.57
CA CYS A 56 -6.84 5.55 -1.10
C CYS A 56 -6.62 6.00 0.35
N LYS A 57 -7.16 7.17 0.72
CA LYS A 57 -7.11 7.66 2.10
C LYS A 57 -7.93 6.75 3.02
N ASP A 58 -9.09 6.28 2.59
CA ASP A 58 -9.96 5.40 3.38
C ASP A 58 -9.33 4.02 3.63
N LEU A 59 -8.45 3.53 2.74
CA LEU A 59 -7.59 2.39 3.04
C LEU A 59 -6.65 2.69 4.21
N GLY A 60 -6.01 3.87 4.19
CA GLY A 60 -5.17 4.32 5.29
C GLY A 60 -5.92 4.39 6.62
N ASP A 61 -7.12 4.97 6.61
CA ASP A 61 -8.00 5.02 7.78
C ASP A 61 -8.37 3.61 8.26
N TYR A 62 -8.73 2.71 7.35
CA TYR A 62 -9.05 1.32 7.69
C TYR A 62 -7.90 0.64 8.44
N PHE A 63 -6.67 0.72 7.91
CA PHE A 63 -5.52 0.10 8.57
C PHE A 63 -5.17 0.80 9.89
N TYR A 64 -5.36 2.12 9.97
CA TYR A 64 -5.13 2.88 11.19
C TYR A 64 -6.09 2.43 12.30
N ASP A 65 -7.37 2.24 11.99
CA ASP A 65 -8.40 1.74 12.93
C ASP A 65 -8.14 0.29 13.37
N LYS A 66 -7.51 -0.50 12.51
CA LYS A 66 -7.05 -1.87 12.82
C LYS A 66 -5.73 -1.91 13.58
N LEU A 67 -5.17 -0.75 13.95
CA LEU A 67 -3.88 -0.59 14.63
C LEU A 67 -2.68 -1.10 13.80
N ASP A 68 -2.87 -1.35 12.50
CA ASP A 68 -1.78 -1.58 11.56
C ASP A 68 -1.25 -0.23 11.06
N PHE A 69 -0.57 0.47 11.96
CA PHE A 69 -0.04 1.79 11.68
C PHE A 69 1.01 1.79 10.57
N LYS A 70 1.76 0.69 10.39
CA LYS A 70 2.78 0.62 9.34
C LYS A 70 2.16 0.56 7.95
N THR A 71 1.05 -0.15 7.79
CA THR A 71 0.32 -0.17 6.52
C THR A 71 -0.46 1.13 6.32
N ALA A 72 -1.04 1.70 7.37
CA ALA A 72 -1.70 3.00 7.31
C ALA A 72 -0.73 4.11 6.86
N ALA A 73 0.47 4.19 7.46
CA ALA A 73 1.49 5.16 7.10
C ALA A 73 1.82 5.11 5.60
N ARG A 74 2.02 3.90 5.06
CA ARG A 74 2.30 3.68 3.64
C ARG A 74 1.14 4.12 2.74
N ALA A 75 -0.10 3.84 3.13
CA ALA A 75 -1.27 4.27 2.38
C ALA A 75 -1.41 5.80 2.36
N TYR A 76 -1.24 6.47 3.50
CA TYR A 76 -1.27 7.93 3.57
C TYR A 76 -0.11 8.58 2.82
N ASP A 77 1.10 8.02 2.94
CA ASP A 77 2.29 8.49 2.23
C ASP A 77 2.10 8.42 0.71
N TYR A 78 1.71 7.24 0.19
CA TYR A 78 1.38 7.08 -1.22
C TYR A 78 0.30 8.06 -1.68
N THR A 79 -0.78 8.22 -0.90
CA THR A 79 -1.89 9.09 -1.27
C THR A 79 -1.47 10.56 -1.28
N CYS A 80 -0.71 10.98 -0.27
CA CYS A 80 -0.18 12.34 -0.19
C CYS A 80 0.80 12.62 -1.33
N ALA A 81 1.78 11.75 -1.55
CA ALA A 81 2.79 11.93 -2.59
C ALA A 81 2.18 11.95 -4.00
N LYS A 82 1.28 11.00 -4.31
CA LYS A 82 0.72 10.84 -5.64
C LYS A 82 -0.36 11.86 -5.98
N PHE A 83 -1.25 12.17 -5.03
CA PHE A 83 -2.44 12.98 -5.31
C PHE A 83 -2.42 14.36 -4.65
N GLN A 84 -1.44 14.63 -3.77
CA GLN A 84 -1.42 15.85 -2.95
C GLN A 84 -2.74 16.03 -2.16
N TYR A 85 -3.39 14.91 -1.81
CA TYR A 85 -4.68 14.94 -1.14
C TYR A 85 -4.51 15.31 0.33
N LEU A 86 -4.84 16.56 0.63
CA LEU A 86 -4.52 17.19 1.92
C LEU A 86 -4.98 16.39 3.15
N PRO A 87 -6.17 15.75 3.20
CA PRO A 87 -6.56 14.92 4.33
C PRO A 87 -5.62 13.75 4.61
N ALA A 88 -5.08 13.10 3.56
CA ALA A 88 -4.10 12.03 3.72
C ALA A 88 -2.75 12.59 4.19
N CYS A 89 -2.31 13.72 3.62
CA CYS A 89 -1.10 14.40 4.07
C CYS A 89 -1.16 14.77 5.56
N LEU A 90 -2.28 15.29 6.05
CA LEU A 90 -2.45 15.65 7.46
C LEU A 90 -2.42 14.42 8.39
N ARG A 91 -2.97 13.28 7.96
CA ARG A 91 -2.82 12.01 8.68
C ARG A 91 -1.36 11.57 8.73
N LEU A 92 -0.64 11.68 7.62
CA LEU A 92 0.79 11.37 7.55
C LEU A 92 1.61 12.29 8.48
N ALA A 93 1.34 13.60 8.48
CA ALA A 93 2.00 14.56 9.37
C ALA A 93 1.81 14.20 10.84
N TYR A 94 0.60 13.80 11.24
CA TYR A 94 0.33 13.32 12.58
C TYR A 94 1.11 12.03 12.92
N MET A 95 1.27 11.13 11.95
CA MET A 95 2.04 9.89 12.15
C MET A 95 3.52 10.16 12.29
N PHE A 96 4.08 11.11 11.52
CA PHE A 96 5.44 11.61 11.72
C PHE A 96 5.62 12.35 13.05
N GLU A 97 4.62 13.13 13.50
CA GLU A 97 4.64 13.83 14.79
C GLU A 97 4.67 12.85 15.98
N SER A 98 3.87 11.77 15.87
CA SER A 98 3.68 10.79 16.94
C SER A 98 4.62 9.58 16.87
N GLY A 99 5.26 9.32 15.73
CA GLY A 99 6.05 8.11 15.50
C GLY A 99 5.20 6.83 15.40
N LYS A 100 3.93 6.94 15.03
CA LYS A 100 3.04 5.77 14.91
C LYS A 100 3.27 5.07 13.58
N GLY A 101 3.71 3.81 13.63
CA GLY A 101 3.90 2.98 12.44
C GLY A 101 5.08 3.38 11.55
N MET A 102 5.84 4.39 11.95
CA MET A 102 7.01 4.93 11.27
C MET A 102 7.87 5.73 12.25
N ASP A 103 9.11 6.03 11.87
CA ASP A 103 9.98 6.84 12.70
C ASP A 103 9.44 8.26 12.85
N LYS A 104 9.53 8.78 14.08
CA LYS A 104 9.14 10.16 14.37
C LYS A 104 10.04 11.11 13.60
N ASN A 105 9.45 12.01 12.82
CA ASN A 105 10.17 13.04 12.08
C ASN A 105 9.40 14.37 12.14
N LEU A 106 9.81 15.22 13.08
CA LEU A 106 9.14 16.50 13.33
C LEU A 106 9.32 17.51 12.19
N GLU A 107 10.43 17.44 11.46
CA GLU A 107 10.69 18.33 10.33
C GLU A 107 9.69 18.08 9.20
N ILE A 108 9.50 16.81 8.81
CA ILE A 108 8.53 16.43 7.78
C ILE A 108 7.10 16.75 8.23
N ALA A 109 6.75 16.47 9.49
CA ALA A 109 5.43 16.80 10.03
C ALA A 109 5.16 18.31 9.93
N LYS A 110 6.13 19.14 10.35
CA LYS A 110 6.03 20.61 10.31
C LYS A 110 5.87 21.14 8.89
N ASP A 111 6.64 20.62 7.94
CA ASP A 111 6.55 21.02 6.53
C ASP A 111 5.16 20.75 5.94
N ILE A 112 4.59 19.56 6.19
CA ILE A 112 3.21 19.25 5.78
C ILE A 112 2.21 20.21 6.44
N TYR A 113 2.34 20.48 7.75
CA TYR A 113 1.46 21.41 8.46
C TYR A 113 1.58 22.85 7.93
N ILE A 114 2.77 23.30 7.51
CA ILE A 114 2.95 24.62 6.89
C ILE A 114 2.17 24.69 5.58
N ARG A 115 2.27 23.68 4.71
CA ARG A 115 1.51 23.65 3.44
C ARG A 115 0.00 23.68 3.68
N ALA A 116 -0.48 22.90 4.64
CA ALA A 116 -1.89 22.91 5.02
C ALA A 116 -2.34 24.27 5.60
N CYS A 117 -1.49 24.91 6.43
CA CYS A 117 -1.73 26.25 6.94
C CYS A 117 -1.87 27.29 5.82
N HIS A 118 -0.98 27.26 4.83
CA HIS A 118 -1.08 28.15 3.64
C HIS A 118 -2.34 27.90 2.81
N SER A 119 -2.95 26.72 2.94
CA SER A 119 -4.23 26.37 2.33
C SER A 119 -5.44 26.77 3.19
N GLY A 120 -5.23 27.47 4.31
CA GLY A 120 -6.28 27.97 5.20
C GLY A 120 -6.60 27.07 6.40
N ASP A 121 -5.89 25.95 6.59
CA ASP A 121 -6.11 25.06 7.74
C ASP A 121 -5.52 25.65 9.04
N LYS A 122 -6.41 26.24 9.85
CA LYS A 122 -6.03 26.95 11.08
C LYS A 122 -5.40 26.04 12.13
N GLU A 123 -5.79 24.76 12.18
CA GLU A 123 -5.20 23.80 13.12
C GLU A 123 -3.75 23.51 12.75
N SER A 124 -3.46 23.32 11.48
CA SER A 124 -2.12 23.10 10.97
C SER A 124 -1.21 24.30 11.19
N CYS A 125 -1.72 25.53 11.11
CA CYS A 125 -0.94 26.72 11.50
C CYS A 125 -0.45 26.64 12.95
N LYS A 126 -1.33 26.24 13.88
CA LYS A 126 -0.96 26.07 15.29
C LYS A 126 0.03 24.93 15.48
N LYS A 127 -0.21 23.79 14.82
CA LYS A 127 0.69 22.63 14.89
C LYS A 127 2.09 22.96 14.37
N ALA A 128 2.19 23.60 13.21
CA ALA A 128 3.46 24.04 12.63
C ALA A 128 4.26 24.96 13.57
N GLN A 129 3.58 25.87 14.28
CA GLN A 129 4.22 26.76 15.25
C GLN A 129 4.69 26.04 16.52
N ASN A 130 3.97 25.00 16.95
CA ASN A 130 4.26 24.28 18.19
C ASN A 130 5.37 23.22 18.05
N ILE A 131 5.67 22.79 16.83
CA ILE A 131 6.78 21.87 16.56
C ILE A 131 8.10 22.64 16.64
N LYS A 132 8.90 22.31 17.67
CA LYS A 132 10.21 22.88 17.95
C LYS A 132 11.29 22.28 17.05
#